data_AF-A0A382SKT9-F1
#
_entry.id   AF-A0A382SKT9-F1
#
_cell.length_a   1.000
_cell.length_b   1.000
_cell.length_c   1.000
_cell.angle_alpha   90.00
_cell.angle_beta   90.00
_cell.angle_gamma   90.00
#
_symmetry.space_group_name_H-M   'P 1'
#
loop_
_entity.id
_entity.type
_entity.pdbx_description
1 polymer ?
#
loop_
_entity_poly.entity_id
_entity_poly.type
_entity_poly.pdbx_seq_one_letter_code
_entity_poly.pdbx_strand_id
1 'polypeptide(L)' 'MTNICYIELESRGVLAVAGGDAAEFLQDLVSNDIEQVGEGCVVYAALLTPQGKYLHDFMV' A
#
# COMPACT_ATOMS: atom_id res chain seq x y z
N MET A 1 -17.09 28.00 -11.33
CA MET A 1 -15.80 27.49 -11.85
C MET A 1 -15.03 26.90 -10.68
N THR A 2 -14.80 25.59 -10.68
CA THR A 2 -13.98 24.95 -9.64
C THR A 2 -12.51 25.17 -10.02
N ASN A 3 -11.76 25.86 -9.16
CA ASN A 3 -10.31 25.99 -9.37
C ASN A 3 -9.65 24.63 -9.13
N ILE A 4 -8.89 24.16 -10.12
CA ILE A 4 -8.02 23.00 -9.97
C ILE A 4 -6.82 23.46 -9.12
N CYS A 5 -6.53 22.72 -8.06
CA CYS A 5 -5.39 22.95 -7.18
C CYS A 5 -4.60 21.64 -7.08
N TYR A 6 -3.27 21.73 -7.03
CA TYR A 6 -2.41 20.60 -6.71
C TYR A 6 -1.87 20.77 -5.29
N ILE A 7 -1.63 19.67 -4.59
CA ILE A 7 -0.97 19.67 -3.28
C ILE A 7 0.10 18.59 -3.26
N GLU A 8 1.26 18.93 -2.71
CA GLU A 8 2.33 17.97 -2.49
C GLU A 8 2.10 17.24 -1.16
N LEU A 9 2.27 15.92 -1.17
CA LEU A 9 2.11 15.07 0.01
C LEU A 9 3.49 14.61 0.49
N GLU A 10 4.26 15.52 1.08
CA GLU A 10 5.65 15.28 1.51
C GLU A 10 5.84 14.07 2.44
N SER A 11 4.80 13.69 3.18
CA SER A 11 4.82 12.54 4.09
C SER A 11 4.52 11.20 3.42
N ARG A 12 4.27 11.17 2.10
CA ARG A 12 4.02 9.94 1.33
C ARG A 12 5.21 9.64 0.42
N GLY A 13 5.61 8.37 0.40
CA GLY A 13 6.63 7.85 -0.49
C GLY A 13 6.10 6.68 -1.31
N VAL A 14 6.74 6.42 -2.44
CA VAL A 14 6.49 5.22 -3.25
C VAL A 14 7.66 4.27 -3.05
N LEU A 15 7.36 3.02 -2.72
CA LEU A 15 8.34 1.96 -2.58
C LEU A 15 8.15 0.94 -3.70
N ALA A 16 9.23 0.58 -4.38
CA ALA A 16 9.22 -0.51 -5.35
C ALA A 16 9.71 -1.80 -4.68
N VAL A 17 8.90 -2.86 -4.74
CA VAL A 17 9.25 -4.20 -4.26
C VAL A 17 9.33 -5.11 -5.48
N ALA A 18 10.44 -5.82 -5.64
CA ALA A 18 10.70 -6.67 -6.80
C ALA A 18 11.38 -7.98 -6.36
N GLY A 19 11.16 -9.05 -7.13
CA GLY A 19 11.57 -10.40 -6.79
C GLY A 19 10.50 -11.40 -7.23
N GLY A 20 10.86 -12.67 -7.34
CA GLY A 20 9.88 -13.74 -7.66
C GLY A 20 8.87 -13.99 -6.54
N ASP A 21 9.21 -13.54 -5.34
CA ASP A 21 8.50 -13.71 -4.06
C ASP A 21 7.88 -12.41 -3.54
N ALA A 22 7.89 -11.32 -4.33
CA ALA A 22 7.43 -10.00 -3.88
C ALA A 22 5.95 -10.00 -3.41
N ALA A 23 5.08 -10.74 -4.12
CA ALA A 23 3.67 -10.84 -3.75
C ALA A 23 3.48 -11.63 -2.44
N GLU A 24 4.16 -12.77 -2.28
CA GLU A 24 4.12 -13.60 -1.07
C GLU A 24 4.65 -12.81 0.14
N PHE A 25 5.77 -12.11 -0.02
CA PHE A 25 6.32 -11.25 1.01
C PHE A 25 5.34 -10.17 1.48
N LEU A 26 4.65 -9.50 0.55
CA LEU A 26 3.67 -8.47 0.90
C LEU A 26 2.40 -9.08 1.53
N GLN A 27 1.94 -10.23 1.04
CA GLN A 27 0.77 -10.94 1.54
C GLN A 27 0.89 -11.27 3.03
N ASP A 28 2.09 -11.64 3.49
CA ASP A 28 2.37 -11.95 4.90
C ASP A 28 2.61 -10.70 5.77
N LEU A 29 2.77 -9.53 5.14
CA LEU A 29 3.14 -8.30 5.82
C LEU A 29 1.95 -7.37 6.07
N VAL A 30 0.99 -7.32 5.14
CA VAL A 30 -0.12 -6.37 5.18
C VAL A 30 -1.46 -7.02 5.48
N SER A 31 -2.42 -6.21 5.91
CA SER A 31 -3.72 -6.68 6.38
C SER A 31 -4.72 -7.03 5.29
N ASN A 32 -4.37 -6.88 4.01
CA ASN A 32 -5.27 -7.09 2.87
C ASN A 32 -4.66 -8.06 1.87
N ASP A 33 -5.50 -8.61 1.01
CA ASP A 33 -5.17 -9.60 0.01
C ASP A 33 -4.47 -8.95 -1.20
N ILE A 34 -3.17 -9.24 -1.33
CA ILE A 34 -2.29 -8.74 -2.39
C ILE A 34 -2.58 -9.43 -3.73
N GLU A 35 -3.20 -10.62 -3.74
CA GLU A 35 -3.56 -11.29 -5.00
C GLU A 35 -4.65 -10.52 -5.78
N GLN A 36 -5.34 -9.56 -5.15
CA GLN A 36 -6.30 -8.67 -5.80
C GLN A 36 -5.65 -7.50 -6.53
N VAL A 37 -4.36 -7.22 -6.30
CA VAL A 37 -3.63 -6.13 -6.96
C VAL A 37 -3.30 -6.55 -8.39
N GLY A 38 -3.53 -5.64 -9.33
CA GLY A 38 -3.30 -5.89 -10.75
C GLY A 38 -3.46 -4.64 -11.59
N GLU A 39 -3.44 -4.81 -12.91
CA GLU A 39 -3.64 -3.66 -13.81
C GLU A 39 -4.98 -2.96 -13.54
N GLY A 40 -4.89 -1.69 -13.11
CA GLY A 40 -6.06 -0.87 -12.79
C GLY A 40 -6.75 -1.20 -11.47
N CYS A 41 -6.21 -2.13 -10.67
CA CYS A 41 -6.73 -2.50 -9.35
C CYS A 41 -5.68 -2.28 -8.27
N VAL A 42 -6.03 -1.46 -7.28
CA VAL A 42 -5.21 -1.18 -6.09
C VAL A 42 -5.96 -1.60 -4.85
N VAL A 43 -5.24 -2.01 -3.82
CA VAL A 43 -5.82 -2.31 -2.51
C VAL A 43 -5.29 -1.35 -1.46
N TYR A 44 -6.15 -1.00 -0.50
CA TYR A 44 -5.73 -0.36 0.73
C TYR A 44 -5.37 -1.44 1.74
N ALA A 45 -4.18 -1.35 2.34
CA ALA A 45 -3.74 -2.33 3.32
C ALA A 45 -2.98 -1.66 4.47
N ALA A 46 -3.05 -2.23 5.67
CA ALA A 46 -2.32 -1.75 6.83
C ALA A 46 -1.17 -2.71 7.18
N LEU A 47 -0.05 -2.17 7.63
CA LEU A 47 0.98 -2.90 8.36
C LEU A 47 0.71 -2.77 9.85
N LEU A 48 0.69 -3.91 10.53
CA LEU A 48 0.36 -4.03 11.95
C LEU A 48 1.55 -4.57 12.73
N THR A 49 1.56 -4.35 14.04
CA THR A 49 2.41 -5.12 14.94
C THR A 49 1.92 -6.57 15.00
N PRO A 50 2.74 -7.52 15.50
CA PRO A 50 2.28 -8.90 15.71
C PRO A 50 1.05 -9.05 16.63
N GLN A 51 0.76 -8.06 17.48
CA GLN A 51 -0.44 -8.02 18.33
C GLN A 51 -1.64 -7.33 17.65
N GLY A 52 -1.53 -6.95 16.38
CA GLY A 52 -2.58 -6.30 15.60
C GLY A 52 -2.69 -4.79 15.81
N LYS A 53 -1.68 -4.13 16.39
CA LYS A 53 -1.71 -2.66 16.53
C LYS A 53 -1.29 -2.00 15.22
N TYR A 54 -2.01 -0.96 14.80
CA TYR A 54 -1.68 -0.15 13.63
C TYR A 54 -0.26 0.45 13.68
N LEU A 55 0.48 0.33 12.58
CA LEU A 55 1.75 1.04 12.35
C LEU A 55 1.62 2.03 11.17
N HIS A 56 1.28 1.51 9.99
CA HIS A 56 1.23 2.28 8.74
C HIS A 56 0.13 1.74 7.81
N ASP A 57 -0.27 2.53 6.83
CA ASP A 57 -1.15 2.15 5.73
C ASP A 57 -0.48 2.36 4.38
N PHE A 58 -0.93 1.60 3.39
CA PHE A 58 -0.42 1.60 2.02
C PHE A 58 -1.57 1.57 1.02
N MET A 59 -1.31 2.16 -0.14
CA MET A 59 -2.00 1.84 -1.38
C MET A 59 -1.04 0.97 -2.18
N VAL A 60 -1.40 -0.30 -2.36
CA VAL A 60 -0.60 -1.31 -3.07
C VAL A 60 -1.22 -1.57 -4.43
#